data_AF-A0A962Y7S5-F1
#
_entry.id   AF-A0A962Y7S5-F1
#
_cell.length_a   1.000
_cell.length_b   1.000
_cell.length_c   1.000
_cell.angle_alpha   90.00
_cell.angle_beta   90.00
_cell.angle_gamma   90.00
#
_symmetry.space_group_name_H-M   'P 1'
#
loop_
_entity.id
_entity.type
_entity.pdbx_description
1 polymer ?
#
loop_
_entity_poly.entity_id
_entity_poly.type
_entity_poly.pdbx_seq_one_letter_code
_entity_poly.pdbx_strand_id
1 'polypeptide(L)'
;EGCGEYPSFVGWDYEHYAQELRQAPNMLGISVWCQTGGWVPFRRLAYIGEGSLWTEYNAYVSIRIFRAGLAVEKALKELFDRHIQSSPAAKLDNRHFEDYLQFFRLSDEAVKELLYIPEFAQQKLFFRRVRIPPLIGVYWNTIFINHSIRKVMRFFVQDPEACVRTGYGALSKIKQMQALAEQLRLPVDDVIYMKRTFKILALARQYFFYPYDEAIRKRLKKTSKKYKKAYPPGTRYRYAIKLSFKPFHIRRVFLGWAFALLLRRQRGYRLIDHFFTIHLLSLLYRLVRTTRSKWIPKFARKSAMGIDTVFR
;
A
#
# COMPACT_ATOMS: atom_id res chain seq x y z
N GLU A 1 -4.62 -2.46 2.79
CA GLU A 1 -3.88 -3.34 1.85
C GLU A 1 -3.17 -4.54 2.50
N GLY A 2 -2.79 -4.49 3.77
CA GLY A 2 -2.16 -5.64 4.43
C GLY A 2 -3.06 -6.83 4.77
N CYS A 3 -4.37 -6.76 4.52
CA CYS A 3 -5.37 -7.79 4.91
C CYS A 3 -5.26 -8.22 6.37
N GLY A 4 -4.88 -7.31 7.26
CA GLY A 4 -4.64 -7.61 8.67
C GLY A 4 -3.39 -8.45 8.94
N GLU A 5 -2.54 -8.80 7.99
CA GLU A 5 -1.33 -9.59 8.24
C GLU A 5 -0.33 -8.86 9.14
N TYR A 6 -0.22 -7.55 9.01
CA TYR A 6 0.71 -6.73 9.77
C TYR A 6 0.03 -5.47 10.29
N PRO A 7 0.61 -4.80 11.29
CA PRO A 7 0.11 -3.51 11.75
C PRO A 7 0.04 -2.53 10.58
N SER A 8 -1.16 -2.01 10.32
CA SER A 8 -1.43 -1.01 9.30
C SER A 8 -2.50 -0.09 9.85
N PHE A 9 -2.09 0.76 10.77
CA PHE A 9 -3.02 1.64 11.47
C PHE A 9 -3.48 2.78 10.57
N VAL A 10 -4.76 3.16 10.65
CA VAL A 10 -5.35 4.23 9.83
C VAL A 10 -6.11 5.26 10.67
N GLY A 11 -6.04 5.21 12.00
CA GLY A 11 -6.85 6.05 12.89
C GLY A 11 -6.69 7.54 12.64
N TRP A 12 -5.46 8.03 12.43
CA TRP A 12 -5.23 9.46 12.16
C TRP A 12 -5.79 9.91 10.81
N ASP A 13 -5.82 9.06 9.79
CA ASP A 13 -6.49 9.38 8.53
C ASP A 13 -8.01 9.53 8.76
N TYR A 14 -8.60 8.63 9.55
CA TYR A 14 -10.03 8.69 9.88
C TYR A 14 -10.38 9.92 10.72
N GLU A 15 -9.55 10.29 11.68
CA GLU A 15 -9.74 11.51 12.47
C GLU A 15 -9.65 12.76 11.61
N HIS A 16 -8.65 12.83 10.73
CA HIS A 16 -8.53 13.92 9.77
C HIS A 16 -9.80 14.03 8.90
N TYR A 17 -10.29 12.93 8.33
CA TYR A 17 -11.54 12.94 7.57
C TYR A 17 -12.75 13.32 8.42
N ALA A 18 -12.84 12.88 9.68
CA ALA A 18 -13.92 13.26 10.58
C ALA A 18 -13.93 14.77 10.86
N GLN A 19 -12.74 15.39 10.98
CA GLN A 19 -12.60 16.83 11.13
C GLN A 19 -13.04 17.58 9.88
N GLU A 20 -12.60 17.15 8.68
CA GLU A 20 -13.00 17.76 7.41
C GLU A 20 -14.51 17.67 7.16
N LEU A 21 -15.14 16.56 7.56
CA LEU A 21 -16.55 16.30 7.33
C LEU A 21 -17.47 16.84 8.43
N ARG A 22 -16.94 17.37 9.54
CA ARG A 22 -17.73 17.85 10.69
C ARG A 22 -18.77 18.89 10.30
N GLN A 23 -18.48 19.71 9.29
CA GLN A 23 -19.36 20.78 8.82
C GLN A 23 -20.32 20.34 7.71
N ALA A 24 -20.32 19.07 7.30
CA ALA A 24 -21.22 18.58 6.26
C ALA A 24 -22.62 18.31 6.84
N PRO A 25 -23.64 19.17 6.56
CA PRO A 25 -24.94 19.07 7.21
C PRO A 25 -25.73 17.82 6.77
N ASN A 26 -25.35 17.21 5.67
CA ASN A 26 -25.95 16.01 5.09
C ASN A 26 -25.22 14.71 5.48
N MET A 27 -24.25 14.77 6.40
CA MET A 27 -23.54 13.58 6.86
C MET A 27 -24.34 12.86 7.97
N LEU A 28 -24.96 11.73 7.63
CA LEU A 28 -25.70 10.90 8.58
C LEU A 28 -24.85 9.87 9.33
N GLY A 29 -23.66 9.55 8.80
CA GLY A 29 -22.77 8.56 9.38
C GLY A 29 -21.71 8.11 8.39
N ILE A 30 -20.99 7.05 8.73
CA ILE A 30 -20.00 6.42 7.85
C ILE A 30 -20.25 4.93 7.69
N SER A 31 -19.89 4.41 6.52
CA SER A 31 -19.71 2.98 6.32
C SER A 31 -18.24 2.63 6.54
N VAL A 32 -17.92 2.00 7.66
CA VAL A 32 -16.58 1.46 7.91
C VAL A 32 -16.43 0.17 7.13
N TRP A 33 -15.86 0.25 5.92
CA TRP A 33 -15.60 -0.94 5.13
C TRP A 33 -14.39 -1.71 5.69
N CYS A 34 -14.66 -2.77 6.44
CA CYS A 34 -13.68 -3.85 6.61
C CYS A 34 -13.73 -4.68 5.32
N GLN A 35 -12.59 -4.94 4.67
CA GLN A 35 -12.56 -5.64 3.37
C GLN A 35 -12.96 -7.12 3.51
N THR A 36 -14.25 -7.38 3.73
CA THR A 36 -14.88 -8.69 3.83
C THR A 36 -15.20 -9.19 2.43
N GLY A 37 -14.20 -9.47 1.60
CA GLY A 37 -14.46 -9.83 0.21
C GLY A 37 -13.26 -9.70 -0.70
N GLY A 38 -12.46 -10.74 -0.71
CA GLY A 38 -11.42 -10.95 -1.71
C GLY A 38 -10.78 -12.30 -1.47
N TRP A 39 -10.63 -13.08 -2.53
CA TRP A 39 -9.93 -14.37 -2.50
C TRP A 39 -8.42 -14.13 -2.36
N VAL A 40 -8.02 -13.48 -1.27
CA VAL A 40 -6.63 -13.36 -0.88
C VAL A 40 -6.28 -14.53 0.03
N PRO A 41 -5.14 -15.19 -0.22
CA PRO A 41 -4.76 -16.38 0.52
C PRO A 41 -4.07 -16.08 1.86
N PHE A 42 -4.21 -14.85 2.39
CA PHE A 42 -3.64 -14.46 3.68
C PHE A 42 -4.38 -15.17 4.83
N ARG A 43 -3.67 -15.38 5.95
CA ARG A 43 -4.21 -16.09 7.13
C ARG A 43 -5.39 -15.32 7.70
N ARG A 44 -5.28 -13.98 7.72
CA ARG A 44 -6.34 -13.11 8.19
C ARG A 44 -7.21 -12.71 7.03
N LEU A 45 -8.47 -13.10 7.13
CA LEU A 45 -9.54 -12.49 6.36
C LEU A 45 -9.87 -11.18 7.08
N ALA A 46 -10.16 -10.10 6.34
CA ALA A 46 -10.51 -8.82 6.96
C ALA A 46 -11.96 -8.82 7.49
N TYR A 47 -12.33 -9.86 8.25
CA TYR A 47 -13.49 -9.94 9.12
C TYR A 47 -13.12 -9.47 10.53
N ILE A 48 -14.13 -9.03 11.28
CA ILE A 48 -14.06 -8.84 12.73
C ILE A 48 -14.23 -10.24 13.35
N GLY A 49 -13.33 -10.65 14.23
CA GLY A 49 -13.30 -12.00 14.80
C GLY A 49 -11.91 -12.44 15.26
N GLU A 50 -11.88 -13.57 15.95
CA GLU A 50 -10.69 -14.12 16.59
C GLU A 50 -9.51 -14.21 15.60
N GLY A 51 -8.38 -13.59 15.98
CA GLY A 51 -7.17 -13.56 15.16
C GLY A 51 -7.02 -12.36 14.21
N SER A 52 -7.98 -11.42 14.14
CA SER A 52 -7.94 -10.24 13.23
C SER A 52 -7.60 -8.91 13.91
N LEU A 53 -6.78 -8.94 14.96
CA LEU A 53 -6.43 -7.81 15.85
C LEU A 53 -6.31 -6.44 15.15
N TRP A 54 -5.46 -6.34 14.11
CA TRP A 54 -5.21 -5.05 13.44
C TRP A 54 -6.43 -4.48 12.72
N THR A 55 -7.28 -5.35 12.18
CA THR A 55 -8.54 -4.96 11.55
C THR A 55 -9.53 -4.48 12.61
N GLU A 56 -9.63 -5.20 13.73
CA GLU A 56 -10.51 -4.85 14.84
C GLU A 56 -10.15 -3.52 15.48
N TYR A 57 -8.86 -3.27 15.69
CA TYR A 57 -8.37 -2.01 16.23
C TYR A 57 -8.73 -0.83 15.32
N ASN A 58 -8.51 -0.97 14.01
CA ASN A 58 -8.89 0.06 13.05
C ASN A 58 -10.41 0.27 13.01
N ALA A 59 -11.20 -0.80 13.02
CA ALA A 59 -12.66 -0.70 13.06
C ALA A 59 -13.15 -0.02 14.33
N TYR A 60 -12.63 -0.42 15.50
CA TYR A 60 -12.95 0.16 16.78
C TYR A 60 -12.64 1.66 16.82
N VAL A 61 -11.41 2.05 16.49
CA VAL A 61 -10.98 3.45 16.47
C VAL A 61 -11.85 4.27 15.50
N SER A 62 -12.10 3.76 14.30
CA SER A 62 -12.96 4.45 13.32
C SER A 62 -14.38 4.69 13.84
N ILE A 63 -14.97 3.69 14.51
CA ILE A 63 -16.29 3.82 15.13
C ILE A 63 -16.26 4.86 16.26
N ARG A 64 -15.25 4.84 17.13
CA ARG A 64 -15.15 5.80 18.25
C ARG A 64 -14.98 7.24 17.76
N ILE A 65 -14.23 7.45 16.69
CA ILE A 65 -14.07 8.77 16.07
C ILE A 65 -15.41 9.28 15.54
N PHE A 66 -16.07 8.52 14.67
CA PHE A 66 -17.26 9.02 13.95
C PHE A 66 -18.55 8.95 14.77
N ARG A 67 -18.71 7.97 15.65
CA ARG A 67 -19.91 7.82 16.48
C ARG A 67 -19.84 8.62 17.78
N ALA A 68 -18.67 8.67 18.42
CA ALA A 68 -18.50 9.27 19.74
C ALA A 68 -17.69 10.58 19.71
N GLY A 69 -17.23 11.04 18.55
CA GLY A 69 -16.46 12.27 18.42
C GLY A 69 -15.12 12.24 19.15
N LEU A 70 -14.58 11.06 19.44
CA LEU A 70 -13.33 10.92 20.18
C LEU A 70 -12.11 11.19 19.30
N ALA A 71 -11.09 11.78 19.90
CA ALA A 71 -9.75 11.83 19.32
C ALA A 71 -9.13 10.42 19.28
N VAL A 72 -8.19 10.21 18.35
CA VAL A 72 -7.50 8.91 18.15
C VAL A 72 -6.86 8.42 19.45
N GLU A 73 -6.18 9.30 20.17
CA GLU A 73 -5.49 8.99 21.43
C GLU A 73 -6.46 8.47 22.48
N LYS A 74 -7.65 9.06 22.60
CA LYS A 74 -8.69 8.59 23.53
C LYS A 74 -9.23 7.22 23.13
N ALA A 75 -9.45 6.99 21.85
CA ALA A 75 -9.90 5.69 21.36
C ALA A 75 -8.83 4.59 21.55
N LEU A 76 -7.56 4.92 21.35
CA LEU A 76 -6.43 4.02 21.63
C LEU A 76 -6.26 3.77 23.13
N LYS A 77 -6.54 4.77 23.98
CA LYS A 77 -6.52 4.60 25.44
C LYS A 77 -7.53 3.55 25.90
N GLU A 78 -8.75 3.61 25.38
CA GLU A 78 -9.76 2.60 25.68
C GLU A 78 -9.35 1.19 25.21
N LEU A 79 -8.71 1.07 24.03
CA LEU A 79 -8.17 -0.21 23.56
C LEU A 79 -7.03 -0.71 24.45
N PHE A 80 -6.17 0.20 24.90
CA PHE A 80 -5.06 -0.12 25.78
C PHE A 80 -5.55 -0.60 27.16
N ASP A 81 -6.57 0.05 27.72
CA ASP A 81 -7.17 -0.36 29.00
C ASP A 81 -7.78 -1.76 28.90
N ARG A 82 -8.46 -2.08 27.80
CA ARG A 82 -8.96 -3.44 27.52
C ARG A 82 -7.82 -4.44 27.34
N HIS A 83 -6.74 -4.04 26.67
CA HIS A 83 -5.56 -4.87 26.47
C HIS A 83 -4.93 -5.25 27.82
N ILE A 84 -4.76 -4.30 28.73
CA ILE A 84 -4.29 -4.55 30.11
C ILE A 84 -5.21 -5.54 30.82
N GLN A 85 -6.54 -5.30 30.79
CA GLN A 85 -7.51 -6.17 31.45
C GLN A 85 -7.50 -7.61 30.91
N SER A 86 -7.32 -7.76 29.59
CA SER A 86 -7.25 -9.06 28.93
C SER A 86 -5.92 -9.80 29.12
N SER A 87 -4.88 -9.11 29.60
CA SER A 87 -3.53 -9.67 29.77
C SER A 87 -2.90 -9.29 31.12
N PRO A 88 -3.48 -9.68 32.28
CA PRO A 88 -2.96 -9.29 33.60
C PRO A 88 -1.52 -9.74 33.85
N ALA A 89 -1.13 -10.89 33.29
CA ALA A 89 0.23 -11.43 33.38
C ALA A 89 1.29 -10.56 32.67
N ALA A 90 0.87 -9.64 31.79
CA ALA A 90 1.77 -8.75 31.07
C ALA A 90 2.39 -7.67 31.96
N LYS A 91 1.87 -7.44 33.18
CA LYS A 91 2.30 -6.36 34.11
C LYS A 91 2.31 -4.98 33.45
N LEU A 92 1.42 -4.77 32.48
CA LEU A 92 1.24 -3.49 31.82
C LEU A 92 0.37 -2.58 32.69
N ASP A 93 0.72 -1.30 32.70
CA ASP A 93 -0.01 -0.26 33.43
C ASP A 93 -0.09 1.03 32.60
N ASN A 94 -0.72 2.07 33.16
CA ASN A 94 -0.90 3.35 32.49
C ASN A 94 0.40 4.00 31.99
N ARG A 95 1.56 3.70 32.56
CA ARG A 95 2.85 4.26 32.14
C ARG A 95 3.27 3.78 30.76
N HIS A 96 2.74 2.64 30.31
CA HIS A 96 3.04 2.05 29.01
C HIS A 96 2.13 2.58 27.89
N PHE A 97 1.19 3.49 28.20
CA PHE A 97 0.28 4.02 27.20
C PHE A 97 1.01 4.84 26.12
N GLU A 98 2.04 5.61 26.48
CA GLU A 98 2.83 6.36 25.50
C GLU A 98 3.57 5.44 24.52
N ASP A 99 4.10 4.33 25.01
CA ASP A 99 4.73 3.29 24.16
C ASP A 99 3.71 2.64 23.22
N TYR A 100 2.49 2.40 23.72
CA TYR A 100 1.37 1.89 22.92
C TYR A 100 1.00 2.87 21.82
N LEU A 101 0.84 4.15 22.15
CA LEU A 101 0.57 5.21 21.19
C LEU A 101 1.69 5.33 20.14
N GLN A 102 2.94 5.28 20.59
CA GLN A 102 4.11 5.33 19.71
C GLN A 102 4.16 4.13 18.75
N PHE A 103 3.78 2.93 19.19
CA PHE A 103 3.68 1.76 18.31
C PHE A 103 2.73 2.01 17.13
N PHE A 104 1.55 2.59 17.40
CA PHE A 104 0.60 2.91 16.32
C PHE A 104 1.11 4.03 15.41
N ARG A 105 1.79 5.06 15.97
CA ARG A 105 2.37 6.15 15.15
C ARG A 105 3.38 5.61 14.16
N LEU A 106 4.31 4.79 14.65
CA LEU A 106 5.30 4.12 13.80
C LEU A 106 4.67 3.18 12.77
N SER A 107 3.55 2.53 13.11
CA SER A 107 2.78 1.68 12.18
C SER A 107 2.22 2.48 11.01
N ASP A 108 1.55 3.60 11.29
CA ASP A 108 1.00 4.50 10.27
C ASP A 108 2.11 5.07 9.38
N GLU A 109 3.16 5.62 10.00
CA GLU A 109 4.31 6.18 9.31
C GLU A 109 5.00 5.15 8.43
N ALA A 110 5.29 3.95 8.94
CA ALA A 110 5.98 2.91 8.18
C ALA A 110 5.18 2.47 6.95
N VAL A 111 3.85 2.39 7.05
CA VAL A 111 2.98 2.09 5.91
C VAL A 111 3.04 3.23 4.88
N LYS A 112 2.78 4.47 5.30
CA LYS A 112 2.78 5.65 4.41
C LYS A 112 4.13 5.90 3.74
N GLU A 113 5.21 5.65 4.45
CA GLU A 113 6.56 5.93 3.98
C GLU A 113 7.17 4.79 3.17
N LEU A 114 6.75 3.53 3.34
CA LEU A 114 7.41 2.38 2.71
C LEU A 114 6.51 1.49 1.85
N LEU A 115 5.26 1.26 2.27
CA LEU A 115 4.29 0.59 1.39
C LEU A 115 3.96 1.52 0.22
N TYR A 116 3.56 2.76 0.55
CA TYR A 116 3.33 3.82 -0.43
C TYR A 116 4.62 4.54 -0.81
N ILE A 117 4.62 5.15 -1.98
CA ILE A 117 5.62 6.15 -2.39
C ILE A 117 4.89 7.50 -2.34
N PRO A 118 5.10 8.34 -1.30
CA PRO A 118 4.26 9.49 -1.01
C PRO A 118 4.02 10.43 -2.19
N GLU A 119 5.10 10.84 -2.86
CA GLU A 119 5.05 11.75 -4.03
C GLU A 119 4.15 11.25 -5.17
N PHE A 120 3.98 9.94 -5.29
CA PHE A 120 3.07 9.34 -6.25
C PHE A 120 1.68 9.10 -5.64
N ALA A 121 1.61 8.55 -4.43
CA ALA A 121 0.37 8.15 -3.77
C ALA A 121 -0.56 9.34 -3.48
N GLN A 122 0.00 10.53 -3.24
CA GLN A 122 -0.74 11.77 -3.06
C GLN A 122 -1.34 12.31 -4.37
N GLN A 123 -0.90 11.82 -5.53
CA GLN A 123 -1.42 12.30 -6.80
C GLN A 123 -2.79 11.70 -7.10
N LYS A 124 -3.78 12.56 -7.30
CA LYS A 124 -5.11 12.17 -7.77
C LYS A 124 -5.09 11.98 -9.29
N LEU A 125 -4.56 10.85 -9.75
CA LEU A 125 -4.44 10.55 -11.18
C LEU A 125 -5.60 9.69 -11.66
N PHE A 126 -6.09 10.00 -12.86
CA PHE A 126 -7.12 9.25 -13.56
C PHE A 126 -6.63 8.89 -14.96
N PHE A 127 -7.00 7.70 -15.41
CA PHE A 127 -6.91 7.27 -16.79
C PHE A 127 -8.30 6.86 -17.24
N ARG A 128 -8.85 7.49 -18.28
CA ARG A 128 -10.24 7.28 -18.75
C ARG A 128 -11.28 7.21 -17.63
N ARG A 129 -11.30 8.24 -16.76
CA ARG A 129 -12.18 8.34 -15.59
C ARG A 129 -11.92 7.31 -14.47
N VAL A 130 -11.07 6.31 -14.69
CA VAL A 130 -10.68 5.33 -13.66
C VAL A 130 -9.50 5.89 -12.87
N ARG A 131 -9.66 5.97 -11.55
CA ARG A 131 -8.58 6.43 -10.67
C ARG A 131 -7.43 5.43 -10.72
N ILE A 132 -6.24 5.92 -10.98
CA ILE A 132 -5.02 5.10 -10.87
C ILE A 132 -4.81 4.80 -9.38
N PRO A 133 -4.65 3.53 -8.99
CA PRO A 133 -4.38 3.18 -7.61
C PRO A 133 -3.10 3.85 -7.09
N PRO A 134 -3.07 4.33 -5.84
CA PRO A 134 -1.88 4.91 -5.23
C PRO A 134 -0.73 3.89 -5.07
N LEU A 135 -1.01 2.59 -5.22
CA LEU A 135 -0.04 1.51 -5.19
C LEU A 135 0.07 0.81 -6.56
N ILE A 136 1.16 1.11 -7.28
CA ILE A 136 1.47 0.47 -8.58
C ILE A 136 2.33 -0.79 -8.40
N GLY A 137 3.19 -0.81 -7.38
CA GLY A 137 4.17 -1.88 -7.14
C GLY A 137 3.66 -3.06 -6.31
N VAL A 138 2.54 -2.89 -5.63
CA VAL A 138 1.92 -3.89 -4.76
C VAL A 138 0.46 -4.00 -5.16
N TYR A 139 -0.01 -5.22 -5.39
CA TYR A 139 -1.39 -5.47 -5.78
C TYR A 139 -1.86 -6.76 -5.13
N TRP A 140 -2.86 -6.65 -4.25
CA TRP A 140 -3.39 -7.73 -3.41
C TRP A 140 -2.26 -8.45 -2.65
N ASN A 141 -1.94 -9.67 -3.08
CA ASN A 141 -0.91 -10.51 -2.48
C ASN A 141 0.41 -10.54 -3.26
N THR A 142 0.61 -9.65 -4.24
CA THR A 142 1.76 -9.72 -5.15
C THR A 142 2.55 -8.40 -5.17
N ILE A 143 3.88 -8.51 -5.04
CA ILE A 143 4.83 -7.42 -5.18
C ILE A 143 5.51 -7.53 -6.56
N PHE A 144 5.35 -6.50 -7.38
CA PHE A 144 5.91 -6.40 -8.72
C PHE A 144 7.14 -5.50 -8.71
N ILE A 145 8.29 -6.07 -9.08
CA ILE A 145 9.55 -5.33 -9.22
C ILE A 145 10.03 -5.52 -10.65
N ASN A 146 9.76 -4.52 -11.48
CA ASN A 146 10.09 -4.57 -12.89
C ASN A 146 10.50 -3.21 -13.47
N HIS A 147 11.07 -3.24 -14.68
CA HIS A 147 11.61 -2.04 -15.32
C HIS A 147 10.53 -1.06 -15.82
N SER A 148 9.30 -1.52 -16.09
CA SER A 148 8.20 -0.62 -16.45
C SER A 148 7.75 0.21 -15.24
N ILE A 149 7.58 -0.41 -14.07
CA ILE A 149 7.29 0.29 -12.81
C ILE A 149 8.41 1.27 -12.48
N ARG A 150 9.68 0.84 -12.60
CA ARG A 150 10.85 1.73 -12.45
C ARG A 150 10.71 3.01 -13.29
N LYS A 151 10.38 2.89 -14.57
CA LYS A 151 10.25 4.06 -15.46
C LYS A 151 9.06 4.94 -15.13
N VAL A 152 7.92 4.34 -14.80
CA VAL A 152 6.70 5.07 -14.37
C VAL A 152 7.00 5.85 -13.09
N MET A 153 7.55 5.20 -12.05
CA MET A 153 7.81 5.85 -10.76
C MET A 153 8.84 6.97 -10.86
N ARG A 154 9.90 6.80 -11.67
CA ARG A 154 10.90 7.85 -11.94
C ARG A 154 10.34 9.07 -12.68
N PHE A 155 9.17 8.96 -13.29
CA PHE A 155 8.51 10.14 -13.87
C PHE A 155 7.85 11.00 -12.78
N PHE A 156 7.23 10.37 -11.78
CA PHE A 156 6.46 11.06 -10.74
C PHE A 156 7.29 11.51 -9.54
N VAL A 157 8.37 10.81 -9.23
CA VAL A 157 9.24 11.13 -8.09
C VAL A 157 10.31 12.15 -8.52
N GLN A 158 10.34 13.27 -7.82
CA GLN A 158 11.23 14.40 -8.05
C GLN A 158 12.58 14.24 -7.35
N ASP A 159 12.59 13.72 -6.11
CA ASP A 159 13.80 13.43 -5.33
C ASP A 159 13.96 11.90 -5.11
N PRO A 160 14.64 11.20 -6.03
CA PRO A 160 14.91 9.78 -5.92
C PRO A 160 15.69 9.40 -4.65
N GLU A 161 16.58 10.27 -4.17
CA GLU A 161 17.43 9.97 -3.02
C GLU A 161 16.67 10.09 -1.71
N ALA A 162 15.91 11.18 -1.52
CA ALA A 162 15.02 11.31 -0.37
C ALA A 162 14.03 10.14 -0.33
N CYS A 163 13.45 9.77 -1.47
CA CYS A 163 12.54 8.63 -1.53
C CYS A 163 13.18 7.33 -0.99
N VAL A 164 14.41 7.02 -1.41
CA VAL A 164 15.16 5.85 -0.93
C VAL A 164 15.51 5.98 0.56
N ARG A 165 16.00 7.14 1.01
CA ARG A 165 16.34 7.41 2.42
C ARG A 165 15.13 7.20 3.33
N THR A 166 13.98 7.80 2.99
CA THR A 166 12.71 7.62 3.72
C THR A 166 12.32 6.15 3.80
N GLY A 167 12.49 5.39 2.72
CA GLY A 167 12.20 3.96 2.73
C GLY A 167 13.08 3.14 3.68
N TYR A 168 14.35 3.49 3.82
CA TYR A 168 15.23 2.86 4.82
C TYR A 168 14.98 3.39 6.23
N GLY A 169 14.63 4.66 6.39
CA GLY A 169 14.20 5.23 7.67
C GLY A 169 12.98 4.51 8.23
N ALA A 170 11.98 4.24 7.39
CA ALA A 170 10.81 3.44 7.77
C ALA A 170 11.14 2.01 8.22
N LEU A 171 12.21 1.38 7.69
CA LEU A 171 12.65 0.08 8.22
C LEU A 171 13.20 0.17 9.65
N SER A 172 13.84 1.30 9.99
CA SER A 172 14.27 1.57 11.36
C SER A 172 13.07 1.77 12.29
N LYS A 173 12.02 2.47 11.83
CA LYS A 173 10.74 2.58 12.55
C LYS A 173 10.14 1.21 12.85
N ILE A 174 10.10 0.29 11.88
CA ILE A 174 9.62 -1.09 12.10
C ILE A 174 10.51 -1.86 13.10
N LYS A 175 11.82 -1.58 13.16
CA LYS A 175 12.69 -2.17 14.19
C LYS A 175 12.30 -1.70 15.58
N GLN A 176 11.98 -0.42 15.75
CA GLN A 176 11.47 0.13 17.01
C GLN A 176 10.10 -0.47 17.36
N MET A 177 9.20 -0.57 16.38
CA MET A 177 7.90 -1.25 16.56
C MET A 177 8.06 -2.69 17.07
N GLN A 178 9.11 -3.40 16.65
CA GLN A 178 9.33 -4.76 17.12
C GLN A 178 9.63 -4.80 18.62
N ALA A 179 10.50 -3.89 19.10
CA ALA A 179 10.82 -3.77 20.53
C ALA A 179 9.59 -3.35 21.35
N LEU A 180 8.83 -2.37 20.85
CA LEU A 180 7.57 -1.95 21.47
C LEU A 180 6.54 -3.08 21.51
N ALA A 181 6.42 -3.87 20.44
CA ALA A 181 5.51 -5.00 20.41
C ALA A 181 5.89 -6.08 21.44
N GLU A 182 7.18 -6.34 21.64
CA GLU A 182 7.68 -7.26 22.65
C GLU A 182 7.32 -6.76 24.06
N GLN A 183 7.59 -5.49 24.34
CA GLN A 183 7.27 -4.83 25.63
C GLN A 183 5.76 -4.81 25.92
N LEU A 184 4.96 -4.42 24.93
CA LEU A 184 3.51 -4.26 25.03
C LEU A 184 2.74 -5.59 24.88
N ARG A 185 3.44 -6.72 24.71
CA ARG A 185 2.84 -8.04 24.44
C ARG A 185 1.88 -8.05 23.24
N LEU A 186 2.21 -7.26 22.22
CA LEU A 186 1.52 -7.28 20.93
C LEU A 186 2.07 -8.41 20.05
N PRO A 187 1.37 -8.83 18.97
CA PRO A 187 1.84 -9.88 18.07
C PRO A 187 3.15 -9.55 17.34
N VAL A 188 4.30 -9.86 17.96
CA VAL A 188 5.65 -9.59 17.44
C VAL A 188 5.88 -10.24 16.07
N ASP A 189 5.35 -11.44 15.86
CA ASP A 189 5.47 -12.18 14.60
C ASP A 189 4.90 -11.41 13.40
N ASP A 190 3.88 -10.58 13.62
CA ASP A 190 3.30 -9.74 12.57
C ASP A 190 4.19 -8.57 12.21
N VAL A 191 4.88 -7.99 13.21
CA VAL A 191 5.90 -6.95 12.98
C VAL A 191 7.12 -7.54 12.27
N ILE A 192 7.53 -8.76 12.62
CA ILE A 192 8.59 -9.49 11.91
C ILE A 192 8.19 -9.75 10.45
N TYR A 193 6.94 -10.16 10.21
CA TYR A 193 6.40 -10.32 8.87
C TYR A 193 6.40 -9.01 8.08
N MET A 194 5.94 -7.92 8.70
CA MET A 194 5.99 -6.56 8.14
C MET A 194 7.42 -6.21 7.72
N LYS A 195 8.38 -6.32 8.64
CA LYS A 195 9.81 -6.04 8.43
C LYS A 195 10.40 -6.82 7.26
N ARG A 196 10.12 -8.13 7.18
CA ARG A 196 10.64 -8.98 6.10
C ARG A 196 10.01 -8.62 4.75
N THR A 197 8.72 -8.31 4.72
CA THR A 197 8.00 -7.87 3.51
C THR A 197 8.49 -6.49 3.06
N PHE A 198 8.55 -5.53 3.97
CA PHE A 198 8.91 -4.14 3.71
C PHE A 198 10.39 -3.98 3.36
N LYS A 199 11.26 -4.90 3.82
CA LYS A 199 12.65 -4.97 3.36
C LYS A 199 12.76 -5.21 1.85
N ILE A 200 11.83 -5.99 1.27
CA ILE A 200 11.77 -6.18 -0.19
C ILE A 200 11.34 -4.87 -0.86
N LEU A 201 10.37 -4.15 -0.29
CA LEU A 201 9.91 -2.86 -0.80
C LEU A 201 11.01 -1.78 -0.76
N ALA A 202 11.79 -1.71 0.31
CA ALA A 202 12.94 -0.80 0.39
C ALA A 202 13.99 -1.08 -0.69
N LEU A 203 14.31 -2.36 -0.92
CA LEU A 203 15.20 -2.75 -2.02
C LEU A 203 14.58 -2.49 -3.39
N ALA A 204 13.27 -2.69 -3.54
CA ALA A 204 12.55 -2.36 -4.77
C ALA A 204 12.65 -0.87 -5.06
N ARG A 205 12.51 -0.04 -4.03
CA ARG A 205 12.65 1.42 -4.09
C ARG A 205 14.06 1.82 -4.53
N GLN A 206 15.10 1.25 -3.94
CA GLN A 206 16.49 1.44 -4.41
C GLN A 206 16.61 1.05 -5.90
N TYR A 207 16.05 -0.10 -6.29
CA TYR A 207 16.00 -0.53 -7.69
C TYR A 207 15.14 0.36 -8.60
N PHE A 208 14.18 1.14 -8.09
CA PHE A 208 13.39 2.05 -8.92
C PHE A 208 14.10 3.39 -9.13
N PHE A 209 14.84 3.86 -8.14
CA PHE A 209 15.27 5.26 -8.10
C PHE A 209 16.76 5.47 -8.37
N TYR A 210 17.65 4.56 -7.96
CA TYR A 210 19.09 4.67 -8.24
C TYR A 210 19.47 4.14 -9.62
N PRO A 211 20.67 4.44 -10.17
CA PRO A 211 21.16 3.81 -11.39
C PRO A 211 21.02 2.29 -11.38
N TYR A 212 20.86 1.68 -12.55
CA TYR A 212 20.78 0.22 -12.63
C TYR A 212 22.12 -0.37 -12.20
N ASP A 213 22.08 -1.33 -11.29
CA ASP A 213 23.25 -2.02 -10.77
C ASP A 213 22.93 -3.52 -10.64
N GLU A 214 23.87 -4.36 -11.07
CA GLU A 214 23.70 -5.81 -10.99
C GLU A 214 23.75 -6.30 -9.53
N ALA A 215 24.42 -5.56 -8.62
CA ALA A 215 24.43 -5.90 -7.21
C ALA A 215 23.06 -5.69 -6.55
N ILE A 216 22.29 -4.64 -6.89
CA ILE A 216 20.90 -4.52 -6.41
C ILE A 216 20.01 -5.67 -6.91
N ARG A 217 20.20 -6.14 -8.15
CA ARG A 217 19.50 -7.33 -8.67
C ARG A 217 19.85 -8.58 -7.87
N LYS A 218 21.12 -8.82 -7.57
CA LYS A 218 21.57 -9.93 -6.71
C LYS A 218 20.97 -9.84 -5.31
N ARG A 219 20.97 -8.65 -4.68
CA ARG A 219 20.39 -8.39 -3.35
C ARG A 219 18.88 -8.65 -3.31
N LEU A 220 18.13 -8.21 -4.33
CA LEU A 220 16.69 -8.47 -4.46
C LEU A 220 16.39 -9.97 -4.58
N LYS A 221 17.12 -10.69 -5.45
CA LYS A 221 16.98 -12.15 -5.59
C LYS A 221 17.30 -12.87 -4.27
N LYS A 222 18.40 -12.52 -3.61
CA LYS A 222 18.81 -13.10 -2.31
C LYS A 222 17.75 -12.85 -1.23
N THR A 223 17.26 -11.62 -1.12
CA THR A 223 16.23 -11.24 -0.14
C THR A 223 14.91 -11.95 -0.41
N SER A 224 14.49 -12.04 -1.67
CA SER A 224 13.29 -12.80 -2.07
C SER A 224 13.41 -14.29 -1.72
N LYS A 225 14.58 -14.91 -1.96
CA LYS A 225 14.84 -16.29 -1.54
C LYS A 225 14.75 -16.46 -0.02
N LYS A 226 15.37 -15.55 0.76
CA LYS A 226 15.30 -15.57 2.23
C LYS A 226 13.86 -15.42 2.73
N TYR A 227 13.08 -14.54 2.12
CA TYR A 227 11.66 -14.34 2.45
C TYR A 227 10.83 -15.61 2.18
N LYS A 228 11.06 -16.28 1.05
CA LYS A 228 10.41 -17.57 0.74
C LYS A 228 10.80 -18.68 1.71
N LYS A 229 12.07 -18.75 2.11
CA LYS A 229 12.54 -19.73 3.10
C LYS A 229 11.95 -19.48 4.48
N ALA A 230 11.74 -18.21 4.85
CA ALA A 230 11.15 -17.84 6.12
C ALA A 230 9.64 -18.12 6.20
N TYR A 231 8.96 -18.26 5.07
CA TYR A 231 7.52 -18.50 4.96
C TYR A 231 7.25 -19.56 3.87
N PRO A 232 7.64 -20.83 4.08
CA PRO A 232 7.43 -21.89 3.08
C PRO A 232 5.93 -22.17 2.87
N PRO A 233 5.52 -22.80 1.75
CA PRO A 233 4.14 -23.26 1.56
C PRO A 233 3.65 -24.08 2.76
N GLY A 234 2.38 -23.94 3.13
CA GLY A 234 1.78 -24.60 4.30
C GLY A 234 2.02 -23.90 5.65
N THR A 235 2.82 -22.84 5.69
CA THR A 235 2.99 -21.99 6.89
C THR A 235 2.14 -20.72 6.78
N ARG A 236 2.69 -19.57 7.17
CA ARG A 236 2.05 -18.26 6.95
C ARG A 236 2.14 -17.86 5.49
N TYR A 237 1.02 -17.45 4.88
CA TYR A 237 1.02 -16.99 3.50
C TYR A 237 1.88 -15.73 3.32
N ARG A 238 2.64 -15.69 2.22
CA ARG A 238 3.60 -14.63 1.91
C ARG A 238 3.23 -13.93 0.62
N TYR A 239 3.62 -12.67 0.47
CA TYR A 239 3.47 -11.98 -0.81
C TYR A 239 4.22 -12.72 -1.93
N ALA A 240 3.55 -12.90 -3.07
CA ALA A 240 4.18 -13.39 -4.28
C ALA A 240 5.12 -12.32 -4.83
N ILE A 241 6.42 -12.64 -4.95
CA ILE A 241 7.40 -11.68 -5.47
C ILE A 241 7.64 -11.95 -6.95
N LYS A 242 7.29 -11.00 -7.82
CA LYS A 242 7.48 -11.07 -9.26
C LYS A 242 8.62 -10.12 -9.67
N LEU A 243 9.79 -10.71 -9.92
CA LEU A 243 10.98 -9.99 -10.36
C LEU A 243 11.13 -10.09 -11.88
N SER A 244 11.24 -8.96 -12.57
CA SER A 244 11.58 -8.91 -14.00
C SER A 244 12.51 -7.74 -14.30
N PHE A 245 13.75 -8.05 -14.66
CA PHE A 245 14.78 -7.05 -14.97
C PHE A 245 14.93 -6.80 -16.47
N LYS A 246 13.98 -7.28 -17.29
CA LYS A 246 14.03 -7.05 -18.74
C LYS A 246 13.95 -5.54 -19.00
N PRO A 247 14.83 -4.98 -19.83
CA PRO A 247 14.81 -3.56 -20.16
C PRO A 247 13.47 -3.20 -20.80
N PHE A 248 12.99 -1.99 -20.51
CA PHE A 248 11.79 -1.44 -21.11
C PHE A 248 12.21 -0.20 -21.90
N HIS A 249 12.24 -0.26 -23.23
CA HIS A 249 13.02 0.69 -24.06
C HIS A 249 12.37 2.05 -24.36
N ILE A 250 11.32 2.45 -23.63
CA ILE A 250 10.65 3.75 -23.86
C ILE A 250 11.47 4.91 -23.26
N ARG A 251 11.77 5.97 -24.03
CA ARG A 251 12.49 7.15 -23.51
C ARG A 251 11.62 7.94 -22.51
N ARG A 252 12.23 8.60 -21.53
CA ARG A 252 11.53 9.37 -20.49
C ARG A 252 10.65 10.48 -21.08
N VAL A 253 11.13 11.15 -22.13
CA VAL A 253 10.39 12.21 -22.83
C VAL A 253 9.07 11.67 -23.39
N PHE A 254 9.09 10.53 -24.10
CA PHE A 254 7.88 9.90 -24.61
C PHE A 254 6.90 9.48 -23.50
N LEU A 255 7.41 9.02 -22.36
CA LEU A 255 6.56 8.75 -21.19
C LEU A 255 5.90 10.02 -20.67
N GLY A 256 6.64 11.13 -20.60
CA GLY A 256 6.07 12.42 -20.19
C GLY A 256 4.95 12.89 -21.09
N TRP A 257 5.16 12.84 -22.41
CA TRP A 257 4.12 13.12 -23.40
C TRP A 257 2.92 12.18 -23.26
N ALA A 258 3.17 10.87 -23.16
CA ALA A 258 2.10 9.89 -22.98
C ALA A 258 1.30 10.14 -21.69
N PHE A 259 1.96 10.45 -20.57
CA PHE A 259 1.28 10.75 -19.32
C PHE A 259 0.51 12.08 -19.37
N ALA A 260 1.07 13.12 -19.98
CA ALA A 260 0.37 14.40 -20.17
C ALA A 260 -0.88 14.23 -21.06
N LEU A 261 -0.78 13.40 -22.10
CA LEU A 261 -1.88 13.10 -23.01
C LEU A 261 -2.93 12.20 -22.37
N LEU A 262 -2.55 11.18 -21.62
CA LEU A 262 -3.46 10.11 -21.16
C LEU A 262 -3.94 10.27 -19.72
N LEU A 263 -3.13 10.87 -18.83
CA LEU A 263 -3.46 11.00 -17.42
C LEU A 263 -4.14 12.33 -17.13
N ARG A 264 -5.04 12.31 -16.16
CA ARG A 264 -5.83 13.47 -15.74
C ARG A 264 -5.73 13.63 -14.23
N ARG A 265 -5.79 14.88 -13.75
CA ARG A 265 -5.92 15.18 -12.31
C ARG A 265 -7.37 15.15 -11.83
N GLN A 266 -8.32 15.17 -12.76
CA GLN A 266 -9.76 15.13 -12.51
C GLN A 266 -10.41 13.99 -13.29
N ARG A 267 -11.60 13.56 -12.85
CA ARG A 267 -12.34 12.43 -13.44
C ARG A 267 -12.89 12.75 -14.84
N GLY A 268 -13.16 14.02 -15.15
CA GLY A 268 -13.77 14.45 -16.41
C GLY A 268 -12.86 14.31 -17.63
N TYR A 269 -13.50 14.19 -18.80
CA TYR A 269 -12.81 14.25 -20.10
C TYR A 269 -12.62 15.69 -20.53
N ARG A 270 -11.51 15.99 -21.22
CA ARG A 270 -11.38 17.24 -22.00
C ARG A 270 -12.29 17.15 -23.23
N LEU A 271 -12.66 18.29 -23.82
CA LEU A 271 -13.34 18.29 -25.12
C LEU A 271 -12.53 17.51 -26.17
N ILE A 272 -11.20 17.71 -26.19
CA ILE A 272 -10.26 16.98 -27.04
C ILE A 272 -10.30 15.45 -26.81
N ASP A 273 -10.60 15.00 -25.59
CA ASP A 273 -10.68 13.56 -25.29
C ASP A 273 -11.86 12.89 -25.97
N HIS A 274 -12.98 13.61 -26.11
CA HIS A 274 -14.17 13.10 -26.80
C HIS A 274 -13.91 12.92 -28.30
N PHE A 275 -13.18 13.85 -28.93
CA PHE A 275 -12.94 13.81 -30.38
C PHE A 275 -11.73 12.97 -30.78
N PHE A 276 -10.66 12.95 -29.99
CA PHE A 276 -9.40 12.31 -30.39
C PHE A 276 -9.00 11.15 -29.51
N THR A 277 -8.88 11.37 -28.19
CA THR A 277 -8.27 10.37 -27.30
C THR A 277 -9.09 9.09 -27.23
N ILE A 278 -10.43 9.17 -27.16
CA ILE A 278 -11.32 8.00 -27.10
C ILE A 278 -11.31 7.22 -28.43
N HIS A 279 -11.47 7.91 -29.57
CA HIS A 279 -11.50 7.27 -30.88
C HIS A 279 -10.14 6.67 -31.27
N LEU A 280 -9.04 7.40 -31.03
CA LEU A 280 -7.69 6.93 -31.30
C LEU A 280 -7.32 5.72 -30.44
N LEU A 281 -7.62 5.74 -29.14
CA LEU A 281 -7.36 4.60 -28.26
C LEU A 281 -8.24 3.40 -28.62
N SER A 282 -9.49 3.61 -29.06
CA SER A 282 -10.36 2.53 -29.54
C SER A 282 -9.83 1.90 -30.84
N LEU A 283 -9.25 2.71 -31.74
CA LEU A 283 -8.59 2.23 -32.95
C LEU A 283 -7.28 1.49 -32.63
N LEU A 284 -6.44 2.07 -31.77
CA LEU A 284 -5.24 1.42 -31.22
C LEU A 284 -5.56 0.10 -30.53
N TYR A 285 -6.64 0.04 -29.76
CA TYR A 285 -7.08 -1.18 -29.10
C TYR A 285 -7.44 -2.27 -30.12
N ARG A 286 -8.23 -1.94 -31.15
CA ARG A 286 -8.54 -2.89 -32.23
C ARG A 286 -7.26 -3.39 -32.90
N LEU A 287 -6.32 -2.47 -33.18
CA LEU A 287 -5.06 -2.77 -33.86
C LEU A 287 -4.12 -3.63 -32.99
N VAL A 288 -3.98 -3.34 -31.70
CA VAL A 288 -3.19 -4.14 -30.76
C VAL A 288 -3.81 -5.53 -30.52
N ARG A 289 -5.15 -5.60 -30.48
CA ARG A 289 -5.89 -6.87 -30.36
C ARG A 289 -5.68 -7.77 -31.57
N THR A 290 -5.70 -7.22 -32.79
CA THR A 290 -5.51 -7.98 -34.03
C THR A 290 -4.06 -8.31 -34.31
N THR A 291 -3.10 -7.42 -34.01
CA THR A 291 -1.73 -7.61 -34.49
C THR A 291 -0.83 -8.40 -33.54
N ARG A 292 -0.80 -8.16 -32.20
CA ARG A 292 0.08 -8.94 -31.29
C ARG A 292 -0.37 -8.94 -29.82
N SER A 293 -1.05 -10.01 -29.39
CA SER A 293 -1.28 -10.36 -27.98
C SER A 293 0.01 -10.35 -27.12
N LYS A 294 1.20 -10.52 -27.72
CA LYS A 294 2.49 -10.57 -27.00
C LYS A 294 3.00 -9.21 -26.48
N TRP A 295 2.54 -8.08 -27.02
CA TRP A 295 3.05 -6.74 -26.63
C TRP A 295 2.49 -6.22 -25.31
N ILE A 296 1.33 -6.74 -24.92
CA ILE A 296 0.71 -6.41 -23.65
C ILE A 296 1.46 -7.10 -22.50
N PRO A 297 2.00 -6.38 -21.51
CA PRO A 297 2.63 -6.99 -20.35
C PRO A 297 1.67 -7.96 -19.66
N LYS A 298 2.14 -9.17 -19.31
CA LYS A 298 1.29 -10.19 -18.65
C LYS A 298 0.59 -9.69 -17.38
N PHE A 299 1.14 -8.67 -16.72
CA PHE A 299 0.54 -8.00 -15.57
C PHE A 299 -0.75 -7.26 -15.93
N ALA A 300 -0.75 -6.46 -17.00
CA ALA A 300 -1.91 -5.68 -17.44
C ALA A 300 -3.05 -6.53 -18.05
N ARG A 301 -2.73 -7.78 -18.44
CA ARG A 301 -3.73 -8.80 -18.84
C ARG A 301 -4.43 -9.48 -17.67
N LYS A 302 -3.86 -9.44 -16.46
CA LYS A 302 -4.33 -10.17 -15.28
C LYS A 302 -4.72 -9.27 -14.11
N SER A 303 -4.59 -7.95 -14.26
CA SER A 303 -5.09 -6.96 -13.29
C SER A 303 -6.60 -6.81 -13.40
N ALA A 304 -7.30 -6.53 -12.28
CA ALA A 304 -8.76 -6.33 -12.29
C ALA A 304 -9.20 -5.06 -13.02
N MET A 305 -8.30 -4.07 -13.16
CA MET A 305 -8.34 -3.13 -14.29
C MET A 305 -7.68 -3.81 -15.49
N GLY A 306 -8.45 -4.63 -16.21
CA GLY A 306 -7.98 -5.23 -17.45
C GLY A 306 -7.78 -4.14 -18.52
N ILE A 307 -6.94 -4.42 -19.52
CA ILE A 307 -6.82 -3.55 -20.70
C ILE A 307 -8.16 -3.30 -21.36
N ASP A 308 -9.10 -4.23 -21.28
CA ASP A 308 -10.45 -4.02 -21.81
C ASP A 308 -11.22 -2.92 -21.05
N THR A 309 -11.09 -2.83 -19.72
CA THR A 309 -11.70 -1.76 -18.91
C THR A 309 -11.04 -0.39 -19.15
N VAL A 310 -9.78 -0.41 -19.60
CA VAL A 310 -8.92 0.75 -19.84
C VAL A 310 -9.05 1.23 -21.29
N PHE A 311 -9.34 0.36 -22.25
CA PHE A 311 -9.33 0.71 -23.68
C PHE A 311 -10.69 0.60 -24.39
N ARG A 312 -11.68 -0.06 -23.78
CA ARG A 312 -13.08 -0.01 -24.22
C ARG A 312 -13.79 1.20 -23.63
#